data_AF-A0A2G5LUN5-F1
#
_entry.id   AF-A0A2G5LUN5-F1
#
_cell.length_a   1.000
_cell.length_b   1.000
_cell.length_c   1.000
_cell.angle_alpha   90.00
_cell.angle_beta   90.00
_cell.angle_gamma   90.00
#
_symmetry.space_group_name_H-M   'P 1'
#
loop_
_entity.id
_entity.type
_entity.pdbx_description
1 polymer ?
#
loop_
_entity_poly.entity_id
_entity_poly.type
_entity_poly.pdbx_seq_one_letter_code
_entity_poly.pdbx_strand_id
1 'polypeptide(L)'
;MWNSSMSGHGAAGVRYDVGGAGAGQNLWDVSRTEKKKDDVDADKKTIAQMLKQLDEAEKGNKNQTAQDLRDKLNKKRKELGEEKFKEILEALKKDASSDLLALLKKLFPDLFPDEPSPAPAPAPQPSPGGGGGGVGGGGGGGGTVNPSNFGSVESMSSKPFTQGAQFTNYTPDKSNPGEKPGMGRELGNIWSGFRQGPDGNCITVSAIKAAMMKFGKKATDVFRDVKAAGDGWDVQMKDGFQLHLSRNELTQAAQQARFMGNDPQMMTNANFMYAASAKRAQMEGNKGFGYGNDHNAKRSYRDALVSLNDGEHRNEGLDRLGLKGLYRQSSSDELARGALGVVNYDHHSMAVIGGRLELWGGRGGRPGRENPGEAYAFV
;
A
#
# COMPACT_ATOMS: atom_id res chain seq x y z
N MET A 1 -9.21 -4.95 -1.30
CA MET A 1 -9.64 -6.36 -1.20
C MET A 1 -9.83 -6.67 0.27
N TRP A 2 -11.00 -7.21 0.62
CA TRP A 2 -11.47 -7.37 1.98
C TRP A 2 -10.90 -8.66 2.56
N ASN A 3 -10.17 -8.59 3.69
CA ASN A 3 -9.88 -9.79 4.48
C ASN A 3 -10.43 -9.67 5.90
N SER A 4 -11.07 -10.76 6.30
CA SER A 4 -11.69 -11.03 7.59
C SER A 4 -10.70 -11.75 8.50
N SER A 5 -10.59 -11.32 9.74
CA SER A 5 -10.54 -12.22 10.90
C SER A 5 -10.33 -11.42 12.19
N MET A 6 -11.26 -11.60 13.14
CA MET A 6 -11.00 -11.37 14.55
C MET A 6 -10.74 -12.71 15.23
N SER A 7 -9.69 -12.70 16.02
CA SER A 7 -9.28 -13.66 17.03
C SER A 7 -10.22 -13.62 18.25
N GLY A 8 -10.77 -14.79 18.62
CA GLY A 8 -11.44 -14.97 19.90
C GLY A 8 -10.43 -14.99 21.05
N HIS A 9 -10.75 -14.31 22.14
CA HIS A 9 -10.13 -14.53 23.44
C HIS A 9 -11.24 -14.70 24.47
N GLY A 10 -11.34 -15.91 25.03
CA GLY A 10 -12.04 -16.16 26.27
C GLY A 10 -11.18 -15.67 27.44
N ALA A 11 -11.82 -15.00 28.39
CA ALA A 11 -11.30 -14.85 29.74
C ALA A 11 -12.49 -14.88 30.70
N ALA A 12 -12.47 -15.89 31.57
CA ALA A 12 -13.43 -16.13 32.61
C ALA A 12 -13.36 -15.07 33.73
N GLY A 13 -14.52 -14.72 34.28
CA GLY A 13 -14.67 -14.00 35.53
C GLY A 13 -16.05 -14.32 36.11
N VAL A 14 -16.09 -15.07 37.20
CA VAL A 14 -17.29 -15.57 37.89
C VAL A 14 -17.58 -14.70 39.12
N ARG A 15 -18.87 -14.65 39.52
CA ARG A 15 -19.49 -14.38 40.87
C ARG A 15 -20.23 -13.03 40.98
N TYR A 16 -21.44 -12.88 41.53
CA TYR A 16 -22.44 -13.75 42.21
C TYR A 16 -23.86 -13.08 42.17
N ASP A 17 -24.89 -13.93 42.04
CA ASP A 17 -26.20 -14.03 42.73
C ASP A 17 -27.37 -13.01 42.75
N VAL A 18 -28.54 -13.66 42.93
CA VAL A 18 -29.90 -13.24 43.34
C VAL A 18 -30.83 -12.77 42.21
N GLY A 19 -32.00 -13.33 41.92
CA GLY A 19 -32.90 -14.27 42.60
C GLY A 19 -34.34 -13.87 42.23
N GLY A 20 -35.26 -14.82 42.05
CA GLY A 20 -36.71 -14.52 42.01
C GLY A 20 -37.51 -15.22 40.92
N ALA A 21 -38.21 -16.28 41.31
CA ALA A 21 -39.22 -17.00 40.55
C ALA A 21 -40.52 -16.20 40.39
N GLY A 22 -41.31 -16.50 39.35
CA GLY A 22 -42.72 -16.06 39.27
C GLY A 22 -43.34 -16.24 37.88
N ALA A 23 -44.27 -17.19 37.77
CA ALA A 23 -44.92 -17.70 36.57
C ALA A 23 -45.79 -16.70 35.78
N GLY A 24 -45.92 -16.93 34.46
CA GLY A 24 -46.94 -16.30 33.61
C GLY A 24 -46.86 -16.82 32.17
N GLN A 25 -47.93 -17.46 31.70
CA GLN A 25 -48.01 -18.33 30.52
C GLN A 25 -47.94 -17.59 29.17
N ASN A 26 -47.25 -18.24 28.22
CA ASN A 26 -47.51 -18.37 26.78
C ASN A 26 -48.24 -17.24 26.04
N LEU A 27 -47.50 -16.43 25.25
CA LEU A 27 -48.00 -15.80 24.01
C LEU A 27 -46.93 -15.01 23.21
N TRP A 28 -45.65 -15.43 23.10
CA TRP A 28 -44.62 -14.56 22.47
C TRP A 28 -43.57 -15.23 21.56
N ASP A 29 -43.77 -16.48 21.12
CA ASP A 29 -42.74 -17.21 20.34
C ASP A 29 -42.97 -17.28 18.81
N VAL A 30 -44.01 -16.63 18.29
CA VAL A 30 -44.22 -16.56 16.81
C VAL A 30 -43.61 -15.29 16.22
N SER A 31 -43.54 -14.18 16.96
CA SER A 31 -43.09 -12.88 16.42
C SER A 31 -41.60 -12.58 16.53
N ARG A 32 -40.81 -13.36 17.30
CA ARG A 32 -39.35 -13.14 17.41
C ARG A 32 -38.56 -13.82 16.29
N THR A 33 -39.10 -14.90 15.75
CA THR A 33 -38.47 -15.71 14.69
C THR A 33 -38.77 -15.14 13.30
N GLU A 34 -39.99 -14.64 13.07
CA GLU A 34 -40.36 -13.90 11.85
C GLU A 34 -39.58 -12.59 11.74
N LYS A 35 -39.54 -11.79 12.82
CA LYS A 35 -38.82 -10.50 12.84
C LYS A 35 -37.30 -10.63 12.65
N LYS A 36 -36.69 -11.71 13.14
CA LYS A 36 -35.26 -12.02 12.88
C LYS A 36 -35.00 -12.51 11.45
N LYS A 37 -35.98 -13.13 10.80
CA LYS A 37 -35.87 -13.61 9.42
C LYS A 37 -36.07 -12.47 8.42
N ASP A 38 -37.02 -11.58 8.70
CA ASP A 38 -37.32 -10.38 7.91
C ASP A 38 -36.13 -9.42 7.85
N ASP A 39 -35.40 -9.24 8.97
CA ASP A 39 -34.20 -8.38 9.02
C ASP A 39 -33.04 -8.96 8.17
N VAL A 40 -32.85 -10.28 8.19
CA VAL A 40 -31.78 -10.95 7.42
C VAL A 40 -32.07 -10.91 5.91
N ASP A 41 -33.33 -11.08 5.50
CA ASP A 41 -33.73 -10.99 4.09
C ASP A 41 -33.64 -9.53 3.58
N ALA A 42 -33.93 -8.55 4.43
CA ALA A 42 -33.75 -7.13 4.11
C ALA A 42 -32.27 -6.75 3.94
N ASP A 43 -31.40 -7.23 4.83
CA ASP A 43 -29.95 -7.02 4.72
C ASP A 43 -29.35 -7.77 3.52
N LYS A 44 -29.80 -8.99 3.23
CA LYS A 44 -29.43 -9.74 2.01
C LYS A 44 -29.76 -8.94 0.75
N LYS A 45 -30.98 -8.39 0.66
CA LYS A 45 -31.41 -7.56 -0.48
C LYS A 45 -30.59 -6.27 -0.61
N THR A 46 -30.31 -5.62 0.52
CA THR A 46 -29.52 -4.39 0.57
C THR A 46 -28.08 -4.63 0.10
N ILE A 47 -27.43 -5.68 0.60
CA ILE A 47 -26.06 -6.06 0.21
C ILE A 47 -26.01 -6.47 -1.27
N ALA A 48 -26.98 -7.25 -1.75
CA ALA A 48 -27.07 -7.62 -3.17
C ALA A 48 -27.19 -6.40 -4.09
N GLN A 49 -28.02 -5.42 -3.72
CA GLN A 49 -28.15 -4.17 -4.48
C GLN A 49 -26.85 -3.37 -4.49
N MET A 50 -26.16 -3.25 -3.36
CA MET A 50 -24.87 -2.54 -3.28
C MET A 50 -23.79 -3.21 -4.13
N LEU A 51 -23.73 -4.55 -4.13
CA LEU A 51 -22.79 -5.30 -4.97
C LEU A 51 -23.08 -5.12 -6.46
N LYS A 52 -24.36 -5.12 -6.87
CA LYS A 52 -24.74 -4.86 -8.26
C LYS A 52 -24.36 -3.43 -8.70
N GLN A 53 -24.65 -2.43 -7.86
CA GLN A 53 -24.26 -1.04 -8.15
C GLN A 53 -22.75 -0.87 -8.20
N LEU A 54 -22.01 -1.64 -7.39
CA LEU A 54 -20.55 -1.62 -7.39
C LEU A 54 -20.00 -2.20 -8.71
N ASP A 55 -20.57 -3.31 -9.20
CA ASP A 55 -20.21 -3.87 -10.51
C ASP A 55 -20.45 -2.86 -11.65
N GLU A 56 -21.63 -2.24 -11.67
CA GLU A 56 -21.99 -1.24 -12.68
C GLU A 56 -21.09 0.01 -12.62
N ALA A 57 -20.74 0.47 -11.41
CA ALA A 57 -19.83 1.59 -11.21
C ALA A 57 -18.39 1.25 -11.66
N GLU A 58 -17.92 0.04 -11.38
CA GLU A 58 -16.61 -0.45 -11.84
C GLU A 58 -16.55 -0.61 -13.36
N LYS A 59 -17.61 -1.14 -14.00
CA LYS A 59 -17.72 -1.26 -15.47
C LYS A 59 -17.84 0.10 -16.15
N GLY A 60 -18.46 1.08 -15.49
CA GLY A 60 -18.65 2.44 -16.01
C GLY A 60 -17.50 3.42 -15.75
N ASN A 61 -16.35 2.97 -15.22
CA ASN A 61 -15.23 3.84 -14.80
C ASN A 61 -15.62 4.95 -13.81
N LYS A 62 -16.67 4.75 -13.00
CA LYS A 62 -17.15 5.71 -11.99
C LYS A 62 -16.44 5.48 -10.66
N ASN A 63 -15.14 5.79 -10.62
CA ASN A 63 -14.24 5.44 -9.51
C ASN A 63 -14.72 5.95 -8.14
N GLN A 64 -15.24 7.17 -8.06
CA GLN A 64 -15.78 7.72 -6.80
C GLN A 64 -17.02 6.96 -6.32
N THR A 65 -17.96 6.66 -7.22
CA THR A 65 -19.17 5.89 -6.89
C THR A 65 -18.85 4.47 -6.45
N ALA A 66 -17.86 3.83 -7.09
CA ALA A 66 -17.38 2.51 -6.69
C ALA A 66 -16.72 2.55 -5.29
N GLN A 67 -15.97 3.60 -4.98
CA GLN A 67 -15.36 3.78 -3.67
C GLN A 67 -16.43 3.99 -2.58
N ASP A 68 -17.40 4.88 -2.80
CA ASP A 68 -18.49 5.14 -1.85
C ASP A 68 -19.32 3.87 -1.56
N LEU A 69 -19.55 3.04 -2.59
CA LEU A 69 -20.27 1.77 -2.45
C LEU A 69 -19.46 0.73 -1.65
N ARG A 70 -18.14 0.68 -1.84
CA ARG A 70 -17.24 -0.18 -1.03
C ARG A 70 -17.23 0.23 0.44
N ASP A 71 -17.24 1.53 0.71
CA ASP A 71 -17.25 2.06 2.07
C ASP A 71 -18.59 1.79 2.77
N LYS A 72 -19.71 1.92 2.04
CA LYS A 72 -21.04 1.53 2.55
C LYS A 72 -21.15 0.04 2.84
N LEU A 73 -20.63 -0.80 1.95
CA LEU A 73 -20.55 -2.25 2.17
C LEU A 73 -19.71 -2.55 3.42
N ASN A 74 -18.56 -1.90 3.59
CA ASN A 74 -17.70 -2.08 4.77
C ASN A 74 -18.39 -1.64 6.07
N LYS A 75 -19.16 -0.54 6.02
CA LYS A 75 -19.96 -0.09 7.16
C LYS A 75 -21.04 -1.12 7.51
N LYS A 76 -21.74 -1.68 6.52
CA LYS A 76 -22.71 -2.76 6.72
C LYS A 76 -22.09 -4.02 7.30
N ARG A 77 -20.88 -4.39 6.87
CA ARG A 77 -20.12 -5.50 7.49
C ARG A 77 -19.81 -5.25 8.96
N LYS A 78 -19.43 -4.02 9.34
CA LYS A 78 -19.20 -3.64 10.74
C LYS A 78 -20.49 -3.65 11.58
N GLU A 79 -21.61 -3.23 10.99
CA GLU A 79 -22.93 -3.24 11.64
C GLU A 79 -23.46 -4.65 11.87
N LEU A 80 -23.27 -5.56 10.91
CA LEU A 80 -23.79 -6.94 10.96
C LEU A 80 -22.86 -7.92 11.68
N GLY A 81 -21.56 -7.61 11.73
CA GLY A 81 -20.52 -8.53 12.19
C GLY A 81 -20.10 -9.53 11.11
N GLU A 82 -18.87 -10.06 11.23
CA GLU A 82 -18.25 -10.94 10.24
C GLU A 82 -19.08 -12.20 9.92
N GLU A 83 -19.58 -12.87 10.95
CA GLU A 83 -20.28 -14.15 10.79
C GLU A 83 -21.58 -13.98 9.99
N LYS A 84 -22.42 -13.01 10.37
CA LYS A 84 -23.67 -12.74 9.64
C LYS A 84 -23.42 -12.23 8.24
N PHE A 85 -22.41 -11.37 8.06
CA PHE A 85 -22.07 -10.86 6.75
C PHE A 85 -21.58 -11.99 5.82
N LYS A 86 -20.79 -12.93 6.35
CA LYS A 86 -20.32 -14.12 5.62
C LYS A 86 -21.48 -15.06 5.27
N GLU A 87 -22.41 -15.30 6.18
CA GLU A 87 -23.63 -16.08 5.91
C GLU A 87 -24.45 -15.49 4.77
N ILE A 88 -24.62 -14.16 4.75
CA ILE A 88 -25.32 -13.46 3.68
C ILE A 88 -24.58 -13.60 2.34
N LEU A 89 -23.24 -13.48 2.33
CA LEU A 89 -22.44 -13.66 1.12
C LEU A 89 -22.50 -15.10 0.58
N GLU A 90 -22.44 -16.11 1.44
CA GLU A 90 -22.59 -17.52 1.03
C GLU A 90 -24.01 -17.82 0.52
N ALA A 91 -25.04 -17.22 1.12
CA ALA A 91 -26.41 -17.30 0.60
C ALA A 91 -26.54 -16.61 -0.77
N LEU A 92 -25.87 -15.49 -1.00
CA LEU A 92 -25.84 -14.82 -2.30
C LEU A 92 -25.06 -15.61 -3.34
N LYS A 93 -23.97 -16.29 -2.95
CA LYS A 93 -23.18 -17.16 -3.83
C LYS A 93 -23.98 -18.33 -4.39
N LYS A 94 -24.89 -18.91 -3.61
CA LYS A 94 -25.77 -20.02 -4.04
C LYS A 94 -26.81 -19.63 -5.08
N ASP A 95 -27.21 -18.35 -5.11
CA ASP A 95 -28.26 -17.82 -5.99
C ASP A 95 -27.72 -16.82 -7.05
N ALA A 96 -26.39 -16.66 -7.18
CA ALA A 96 -25.77 -15.59 -7.96
C ALA A 96 -25.64 -15.90 -9.47
N SER A 97 -25.81 -14.86 -10.30
CA SER A 97 -25.44 -14.89 -11.72
C SER A 97 -23.91 -14.99 -11.91
N SER A 98 -23.46 -15.43 -13.09
CA SER A 98 -22.04 -15.53 -13.46
C SER A 98 -21.25 -14.24 -13.20
N ASP A 99 -21.87 -13.10 -13.47
CA ASP A 99 -21.26 -11.78 -13.35
C ASP A 99 -21.10 -11.36 -11.89
N LEU A 100 -22.11 -11.65 -11.06
CA LEU A 100 -22.05 -11.40 -9.62
C LEU A 100 -21.03 -12.34 -8.95
N LEU A 101 -20.92 -13.59 -9.40
CA LEU A 101 -19.88 -14.52 -8.93
C LEU A 101 -18.47 -14.04 -9.28
N ALA A 102 -18.25 -13.50 -10.49
CA ALA A 102 -16.96 -12.93 -10.88
C ALA A 102 -16.60 -11.71 -10.01
N LEU A 103 -17.57 -10.83 -9.72
CA LEU A 103 -17.36 -9.72 -8.81
C LEU A 103 -17.06 -10.20 -7.39
N LEU A 104 -17.83 -11.17 -6.88
CA LEU A 104 -17.62 -11.74 -5.54
C LEU A 104 -16.23 -12.39 -5.42
N LYS A 105 -15.76 -13.10 -6.44
CA LYS A 105 -14.39 -13.66 -6.50
C LYS A 105 -13.33 -12.55 -6.46
N LYS A 106 -13.55 -11.43 -7.17
CA LYS A 106 -12.65 -10.27 -7.17
C LYS A 106 -12.61 -9.54 -5.82
N LEU A 107 -13.76 -9.42 -5.16
CA LEU A 107 -13.89 -8.68 -3.90
C LEU A 107 -13.50 -9.52 -2.67
N PHE A 108 -13.80 -10.81 -2.71
CA PHE A 108 -13.68 -11.78 -1.61
C PHE A 108 -13.01 -13.09 -2.08
N PRO A 109 -11.75 -13.05 -2.55
CA PRO A 109 -11.07 -14.23 -3.08
C PRO A 109 -11.00 -15.38 -2.06
N ASP A 110 -10.91 -15.06 -0.77
CA ASP A 110 -10.86 -16.03 0.33
C ASP A 110 -12.15 -16.87 0.47
N LEU A 111 -13.28 -16.42 -0.09
CA LEU A 111 -14.54 -17.19 -0.11
C LEU A 111 -14.62 -18.19 -1.29
N PHE A 112 -13.61 -18.21 -2.17
CA PHE A 112 -13.52 -19.08 -3.34
C PHE A 112 -12.14 -19.78 -3.44
N PRO A 113 -11.76 -20.59 -2.44
CA PRO A 113 -10.43 -21.20 -2.37
C PRO A 113 -10.16 -22.30 -3.43
N ASP A 114 -11.19 -22.79 -4.13
CA ASP A 114 -11.10 -24.03 -4.92
C ASP A 114 -10.94 -23.86 -6.45
N GLU A 115 -10.75 -22.65 -7.00
CA GLU A 115 -10.62 -22.48 -8.46
C GLU A 115 -9.35 -21.70 -8.90
N PRO A 116 -8.54 -22.24 -9.82
CA PRO A 116 -7.39 -21.53 -10.38
C PRO A 116 -7.84 -20.31 -11.20
N SER A 117 -7.21 -19.15 -10.94
CA SER A 117 -7.53 -17.88 -11.61
C SER A 117 -7.30 -17.93 -13.13
N PRO A 118 -8.28 -17.54 -13.98
CA PRO A 118 -8.06 -17.42 -15.41
C PRO A 118 -7.28 -16.14 -15.76
N ALA A 119 -6.46 -16.23 -16.81
CA ALA A 119 -5.56 -15.16 -17.27
C ALA A 119 -6.31 -13.89 -17.74
N PRO A 120 -5.77 -12.68 -17.50
CA PRO A 120 -6.40 -11.44 -17.93
C PRO A 120 -6.33 -11.22 -19.45
N ALA A 121 -7.45 -10.78 -20.02
CA ALA A 121 -7.58 -10.40 -21.43
C ALA A 121 -6.83 -9.09 -21.77
N PRO A 122 -6.49 -8.84 -23.05
CA PRO A 122 -5.66 -7.71 -23.46
C PRO A 122 -6.38 -6.36 -23.27
N ALA A 123 -5.64 -5.35 -22.82
CA ALA A 123 -6.17 -4.00 -22.59
C ALA A 123 -6.45 -3.24 -23.90
N PRO A 124 -7.58 -2.49 -24.01
CA PRO A 124 -7.85 -1.63 -25.15
C PRO A 124 -7.03 -0.33 -25.12
N GLN A 125 -6.68 0.17 -26.31
CA GLN A 125 -5.90 1.41 -26.52
C GLN A 125 -6.68 2.68 -26.10
N PRO A 126 -5.99 3.74 -25.63
CA PRO A 126 -6.64 4.99 -25.26
C PRO A 126 -6.84 5.91 -26.46
N SER A 127 -8.02 6.55 -26.51
CA SER A 127 -8.31 7.71 -27.37
C SER A 127 -8.62 8.95 -26.52
N PRO A 128 -8.51 10.17 -27.08
CA PRO A 128 -8.04 11.36 -26.38
C PRO A 128 -9.13 12.35 -25.94
N GLY A 129 -8.84 13.07 -24.85
CA GLY A 129 -9.25 14.47 -24.64
C GLY A 129 -10.64 14.73 -24.03
N GLY A 130 -10.68 15.58 -23.00
CA GLY A 130 -11.91 16.21 -22.51
C GLY A 130 -11.73 16.87 -21.15
N GLY A 131 -11.47 18.18 -21.14
CA GLY A 131 -11.40 18.99 -19.92
C GLY A 131 -12.77 19.32 -19.33
N GLY A 132 -12.78 19.74 -18.07
CA GLY A 132 -13.95 20.28 -17.37
C GLY A 132 -13.73 20.27 -15.85
N GLY A 133 -13.65 21.45 -15.25
CA GLY A 133 -13.22 21.65 -13.86
C GLY A 133 -14.32 21.76 -12.81
N GLY A 134 -13.88 22.04 -11.57
CA GLY A 134 -14.68 22.39 -10.39
C GLY A 134 -15.48 21.20 -9.81
N VAL A 135 -15.62 20.96 -8.51
CA VAL A 135 -15.60 21.81 -7.31
C VAL A 135 -15.32 20.86 -6.12
N GLY A 136 -14.76 21.39 -5.02
CA GLY A 136 -14.23 20.62 -3.89
C GLY A 136 -15.20 19.93 -2.93
N GLY A 137 -14.60 19.34 -1.90
CA GLY A 137 -15.29 18.74 -0.76
C GLY A 137 -14.47 17.58 -0.19
N GLY A 138 -13.82 17.79 0.94
CA GLY A 138 -12.89 16.85 1.57
C GLY A 138 -13.51 15.58 2.14
N GLY A 139 -12.65 14.58 2.34
CA GLY A 139 -12.95 13.33 3.04
C GLY A 139 -11.79 12.36 2.86
N GLY A 140 -11.09 12.06 3.96
CA GLY A 140 -9.77 11.43 3.97
C GLY A 140 -9.69 10.02 3.39
N GLY A 141 -8.55 9.76 2.75
CA GLY A 141 -8.12 8.46 2.25
C GLY A 141 -7.07 8.67 1.17
N GLY A 142 -5.78 8.60 1.54
CA GLY A 142 -4.62 8.62 0.62
C GLY A 142 -4.72 9.68 -0.49
N GLY A 143 -4.52 10.96 -0.16
CA GLY A 143 -4.68 12.05 -1.09
C GLY A 143 -3.86 11.85 -2.37
N THR A 144 -4.54 11.55 -3.48
CA THR A 144 -3.92 11.49 -4.80
C THR A 144 -3.40 12.88 -5.13
N VAL A 145 -2.10 13.10 -4.96
CA VAL A 145 -1.44 14.33 -5.38
C VAL A 145 -1.62 14.52 -6.87
N ASN A 146 -2.21 15.65 -7.28
CA ASN A 146 -2.40 15.96 -8.68
C ASN A 146 -1.05 16.27 -9.34
N PRO A 147 -0.59 15.48 -10.34
CA PRO A 147 0.68 15.72 -11.02
C PRO A 147 0.82 17.13 -11.61
N SER A 148 -0.30 17.78 -11.98
CA SER A 148 -0.26 19.15 -12.51
C SER A 148 0.28 20.17 -11.51
N ASN A 149 0.21 19.89 -10.21
CA ASN A 149 0.70 20.78 -9.15
C ASN A 149 2.22 20.89 -9.12
N PHE A 150 2.94 19.95 -9.75
CA PHE A 150 4.40 19.90 -9.77
C PHE A 150 5.00 20.35 -11.12
N GLY A 151 4.17 20.90 -12.00
CA GLY A 151 4.58 21.38 -13.32
C GLY A 151 4.84 20.26 -14.32
N SER A 152 5.58 20.58 -15.38
CA SER A 152 5.90 19.62 -16.44
C SER A 152 6.85 18.54 -15.96
N VAL A 153 6.60 17.29 -16.38
CA VAL A 153 7.44 16.13 -16.10
C VAL A 153 8.16 15.72 -17.37
N GLU A 154 9.49 15.70 -17.34
CA GLU A 154 10.31 15.20 -18.43
C GLU A 154 10.35 13.68 -18.41
N SER A 155 9.99 13.04 -19.53
CA SER A 155 10.18 11.61 -19.68
C SER A 155 11.66 11.25 -19.82
N MET A 156 12.10 10.30 -18.99
CA MET A 156 13.49 9.84 -18.89
C MET A 156 13.73 8.51 -19.62
N SER A 157 12.71 7.98 -20.29
CA SER A 157 12.79 6.75 -21.09
C SER A 157 11.66 6.69 -22.11
N SER A 158 11.94 6.10 -23.28
CA SER A 158 10.91 5.72 -24.27
C SER A 158 10.37 4.30 -24.07
N LYS A 159 11.03 3.48 -23.23
CA LYS A 159 10.58 2.12 -22.92
C LYS A 159 9.33 2.14 -22.05
N PRO A 160 8.38 1.21 -22.27
CA PRO A 160 7.24 1.04 -21.40
C PRO A 160 7.69 0.56 -20.01
N PHE A 161 6.91 0.92 -18.99
CA PHE A 161 7.10 0.37 -17.66
C PHE A 161 6.45 -1.02 -17.56
N THR A 162 7.15 -1.91 -16.88
CA THR A 162 6.69 -3.26 -16.53
C THR A 162 6.39 -3.32 -15.03
N GLN A 163 5.59 -4.32 -14.63
CA GLN A 163 5.23 -4.50 -13.23
C GLN A 163 6.41 -5.03 -12.40
N GLY A 164 6.58 -4.48 -11.21
CA GLY A 164 7.67 -4.80 -10.29
C GLY A 164 7.47 -6.10 -9.51
N ALA A 165 6.23 -6.58 -9.40
CA ALA A 165 5.83 -7.64 -8.48
C ALA A 165 6.53 -8.99 -8.72
N GLN A 166 7.00 -9.24 -9.95
CA GLN A 166 7.70 -10.47 -10.33
C GLN A 166 9.21 -10.44 -10.03
N PHE A 167 9.79 -9.28 -9.71
CA PHE A 167 11.23 -9.12 -9.55
C PHE A 167 11.65 -9.39 -8.10
N THR A 168 11.59 -10.67 -7.71
CA THR A 168 11.84 -11.15 -6.33
C THR A 168 13.07 -12.05 -6.22
N ASN A 169 13.67 -12.46 -7.35
CA ASN A 169 14.87 -13.28 -7.35
C ASN A 169 16.13 -12.43 -7.06
N TYR A 170 16.36 -12.12 -5.79
CA TYR A 170 17.50 -11.33 -5.35
C TYR A 170 18.72 -12.21 -5.05
N THR A 171 19.89 -11.76 -5.49
CA THR A 171 21.18 -12.34 -5.11
C THR A 171 22.10 -11.20 -4.65
N PRO A 172 22.72 -11.29 -3.45
CA PRO A 172 23.65 -10.27 -3.00
C PRO A 172 24.82 -10.14 -3.98
N ASP A 173 25.02 -8.94 -4.52
CA ASP A 173 26.08 -8.62 -5.47
C ASP A 173 26.96 -7.50 -4.90
N LYS A 174 28.23 -7.82 -4.64
CA LYS A 174 29.23 -6.87 -4.10
C LYS A 174 30.19 -6.35 -5.17
N SER A 175 29.96 -6.67 -6.45
CA SER A 175 30.75 -6.14 -7.56
C SER A 175 30.49 -4.64 -7.75
N ASN A 176 31.47 -3.90 -8.28
CA ASN A 176 31.37 -2.46 -8.57
C ASN A 176 30.70 -1.67 -7.43
N PRO A 177 31.28 -1.70 -6.20
CA PRO A 177 30.65 -1.10 -5.04
C PRO A 177 30.48 0.40 -5.23
N GLY A 178 29.31 0.88 -4.88
CA GLY A 178 28.96 2.29 -4.92
C GLY A 178 28.68 2.89 -6.29
N GLU A 179 28.59 2.06 -7.34
CA GLU A 179 28.19 2.51 -8.68
C GLU A 179 26.82 3.20 -8.64
N LYS A 180 26.77 4.47 -9.07
CA LYS A 180 25.56 5.27 -9.04
C LYS A 180 24.66 4.93 -10.23
N PRO A 181 23.33 4.95 -10.04
CA PRO A 181 22.41 5.04 -11.16
C PRO A 181 22.71 6.24 -12.04
N GLY A 182 22.35 6.12 -13.32
CA GLY A 182 22.37 7.22 -14.26
C GLY A 182 21.39 8.35 -13.90
N MET A 183 21.68 9.58 -14.33
CA MET A 183 20.80 10.75 -14.15
C MET A 183 20.23 11.31 -15.47
N GLY A 184 20.64 10.76 -16.61
CA GLY A 184 20.12 11.09 -17.93
C GLY A 184 19.09 10.06 -18.41
N ARG A 185 19.01 9.90 -19.75
CA ARG A 185 18.07 8.98 -20.43
C ARG A 185 18.69 7.60 -20.73
N GLU A 186 19.90 7.36 -20.26
CA GLU A 186 20.59 6.07 -20.37
C GLU A 186 19.83 4.95 -19.67
N LEU A 187 20.12 3.70 -20.07
CA LEU A 187 19.60 2.54 -19.37
C LEU A 187 20.13 2.50 -17.93
N GLY A 188 19.26 2.13 -16.99
CA GLY A 188 19.60 2.12 -15.57
C GLY A 188 19.66 3.50 -14.91
N ASN A 189 18.97 4.50 -15.49
CA ASN A 189 18.79 5.78 -14.81
C ASN A 189 17.81 5.68 -13.63
N ILE A 190 18.05 6.49 -12.59
CA ILE A 190 17.26 6.47 -11.34
C ILE A 190 15.80 6.86 -11.53
N TRP A 191 15.50 7.65 -12.57
CA TRP A 191 14.16 8.18 -12.80
C TRP A 191 13.24 7.05 -13.23
N SER A 192 13.54 6.41 -14.35
CA SER A 192 12.67 5.45 -15.02
C SER A 192 12.92 3.99 -14.65
N GLY A 193 14.06 3.69 -14.00
CA GLY A 193 14.45 2.34 -13.62
C GLY A 193 13.43 1.66 -12.71
N PHE A 194 12.91 2.38 -11.72
CA PHE A 194 11.71 2.03 -10.97
C PHE A 194 10.95 3.28 -10.52
N ARG A 195 9.67 3.14 -10.21
CA ARG A 195 8.80 4.18 -9.67
C ARG A 195 7.71 3.57 -8.81
N GLN A 196 7.05 4.43 -8.05
CA GLN A 196 5.80 4.13 -7.37
C GLN A 196 4.74 3.57 -8.33
N GLY A 197 3.98 2.58 -7.84
CA GLY A 197 2.76 2.06 -8.47
C GLY A 197 1.54 2.93 -8.17
N PRO A 198 0.33 2.35 -8.13
CA PRO A 198 -0.90 3.11 -7.79
C PRO A 198 -1.04 3.48 -6.29
N ASP A 199 -0.06 3.16 -5.44
CA ASP A 199 -0.17 3.19 -3.97
C ASP A 199 0.49 4.39 -3.31
N GLY A 200 0.24 4.56 -2.01
CA GLY A 200 0.76 5.65 -1.19
C GLY A 200 2.20 5.52 -0.68
N ASN A 201 3.00 4.56 -1.17
CA ASN A 201 4.37 4.30 -0.68
C ASN A 201 5.45 5.33 -1.09
N CYS A 202 5.07 6.59 -1.28
CA CYS A 202 5.92 7.62 -1.87
C CYS A 202 7.16 7.90 -1.01
N ILE A 203 7.02 7.84 0.31
CA ILE A 203 8.12 8.00 1.28
C ILE A 203 9.15 6.88 1.16
N THR A 204 8.69 5.64 0.99
CA THR A 204 9.63 4.53 0.84
C THR A 204 10.32 4.61 -0.53
N VAL A 205 9.61 4.97 -1.60
CA VAL A 205 10.20 5.16 -2.94
C VAL A 205 11.22 6.29 -2.95
N SER A 206 10.87 7.46 -2.42
CA SER A 206 11.77 8.63 -2.37
C SER A 206 13.04 8.31 -1.58
N ALA A 207 12.91 7.64 -0.43
CA ALA A 207 14.03 7.22 0.39
C ALA A 207 14.93 6.20 -0.33
N ILE A 208 14.36 5.18 -0.99
CA ILE A 208 15.13 4.20 -1.78
C ILE A 208 15.89 4.90 -2.89
N LYS A 209 15.25 5.81 -3.64
CA LYS A 209 15.91 6.52 -4.74
C LYS A 209 17.05 7.39 -4.26
N ALA A 210 16.81 8.16 -3.20
CA ALA A 210 17.82 9.03 -2.62
C ALA A 210 18.99 8.19 -2.06
N ALA A 211 18.71 7.06 -1.42
CA ALA A 211 19.72 6.12 -0.92
C ALA A 211 20.54 5.49 -2.06
N MET A 212 19.90 5.07 -3.15
CA MET A 212 20.60 4.55 -4.33
C MET A 212 21.55 5.58 -4.94
N MET A 213 21.13 6.85 -5.01
CA MET A 213 21.98 7.95 -5.47
C MET A 213 23.11 8.27 -4.48
N LYS A 214 22.89 8.15 -3.16
CA LYS A 214 23.90 8.45 -2.14
C LYS A 214 24.93 7.34 -2.01
N PHE A 215 24.51 6.09 -2.04
CA PHE A 215 25.36 4.94 -1.70
C PHE A 215 25.70 4.06 -2.89
N GLY A 216 24.74 3.74 -3.75
CA GLY A 216 24.94 2.96 -4.98
C GLY A 216 23.66 2.23 -5.38
N LYS A 217 23.58 1.77 -6.63
CA LYS A 217 22.35 1.20 -7.21
C LYS A 217 21.91 -0.13 -6.59
N LYS A 218 22.78 -0.83 -5.84
CA LYS A 218 22.49 -2.14 -5.25
C LYS A 218 22.12 -2.04 -3.77
N ALA A 219 21.30 -2.98 -3.28
CA ALA A 219 20.98 -3.09 -1.85
C ALA A 219 22.23 -3.33 -0.96
N THR A 220 23.24 -4.00 -1.51
CA THR A 220 24.58 -4.17 -0.90
C THR A 220 25.37 -2.86 -0.78
N ASP A 221 25.06 -1.84 -1.59
CA ASP A 221 25.66 -0.51 -1.47
C ASP A 221 24.95 0.32 -0.38
N VAL A 222 23.61 0.21 -0.32
CA VAL A 222 22.75 0.97 0.61
C VAL A 222 22.83 0.43 2.03
N PHE A 223 22.76 -0.89 2.24
CA PHE A 223 22.92 -1.48 3.57
C PHE A 223 24.41 -1.57 3.95
N ARG A 224 24.71 -1.89 5.20
CA ARG A 224 26.09 -2.12 5.65
C ARG A 224 26.58 -3.48 5.18
N ASP A 225 25.73 -4.50 5.29
CA ASP A 225 26.02 -5.84 4.79
C ASP A 225 24.71 -6.57 4.44
N VAL A 226 24.78 -7.45 3.44
CA VAL A 226 23.69 -8.36 3.06
C VAL A 226 24.33 -9.71 2.76
N LYS A 227 23.90 -10.75 3.48
CA LYS A 227 24.42 -12.11 3.36
C LYS A 227 23.28 -13.08 3.12
N ALA A 228 23.46 -14.01 2.18
CA ALA A 228 22.53 -15.13 2.06
C ALA A 228 22.60 -15.99 3.34
N ALA A 229 21.44 -16.34 3.89
CA ALA A 229 21.32 -17.11 5.12
C ALA A 229 20.02 -17.91 5.08
N GLY A 230 20.10 -19.24 5.21
CA GLY A 230 18.92 -20.11 5.28
C GLY A 230 17.86 -19.86 4.20
N ASP A 231 16.66 -19.51 4.63
CA ASP A 231 15.48 -19.23 3.80
C ASP A 231 15.46 -17.81 3.20
N GLY A 232 16.47 -16.97 3.46
CA GLY A 232 16.65 -15.68 2.81
C GLY A 232 18.00 -15.01 3.06
N TRP A 233 17.99 -13.86 3.74
CA TRP A 233 19.17 -13.01 3.91
C TRP A 233 19.22 -12.36 5.30
N ASP A 234 20.41 -12.33 5.88
CA ASP A 234 20.72 -11.46 7.00
C ASP A 234 21.15 -10.09 6.47
N VAL A 235 20.51 -9.03 6.97
CA VAL A 235 20.75 -7.65 6.58
C VAL A 235 21.24 -6.87 7.79
N GLN A 236 22.39 -6.22 7.66
CA GLN A 236 22.88 -5.24 8.60
C GLN A 236 22.74 -3.85 7.99
N MET A 237 22.00 -2.97 8.65
CA MET A 237 21.79 -1.59 8.22
C MET A 237 22.94 -0.67 8.68
N LYS A 238 23.03 0.53 8.10
CA LYS A 238 24.14 1.45 8.39
C LYS A 238 24.05 2.06 9.79
N ASP A 239 22.85 2.18 10.35
CA ASP A 239 22.60 2.60 11.75
C ASP A 239 22.79 1.47 12.78
N GLY A 240 23.22 0.28 12.35
CA GLY A 240 23.50 -0.86 13.23
C GLY A 240 22.30 -1.79 13.47
N PHE A 241 21.11 -1.46 12.96
CA PHE A 241 19.96 -2.36 13.01
C PHE A 241 20.22 -3.63 12.19
N GLN A 242 19.71 -4.77 12.67
CA GLN A 242 19.88 -6.06 12.02
C GLN A 242 18.53 -6.77 11.90
N LEU A 243 18.30 -7.42 10.76
CA LEU A 243 17.12 -8.22 10.51
C LEU A 243 17.45 -9.43 9.65
N HIS A 244 16.59 -10.44 9.74
CA HIS A 244 16.51 -11.52 8.78
C HIS A 244 15.32 -11.28 7.85
N LEU A 245 15.53 -11.41 6.54
CA LEU A 245 14.50 -11.27 5.52
C LEU A 245 14.39 -12.55 4.71
N SER A 246 13.23 -13.21 4.73
CA SER A 246 12.99 -14.44 3.97
C SER A 246 12.66 -14.17 2.50
N ARG A 247 12.82 -15.19 1.64
CA ARG A 247 12.37 -15.15 0.22
C ARG A 247 10.86 -14.90 0.09
N ASN A 248 10.06 -15.44 1.02
CA ASN A 248 8.61 -15.26 1.03
C ASN A 248 8.24 -13.80 1.39
N GLU A 249 8.93 -13.21 2.36
CA GLU A 249 8.74 -11.79 2.72
C GLU A 249 9.13 -10.85 1.57
N LEU A 250 10.19 -11.16 0.82
CA LEU A 250 10.53 -10.41 -0.40
C LEU A 250 9.43 -10.53 -1.46
N THR A 251 8.83 -11.72 -1.62
CA THR A 251 7.75 -11.94 -2.57
C THR A 251 6.50 -11.14 -2.21
N GLN A 252 6.08 -11.21 -0.94
CA GLN A 252 4.95 -10.41 -0.44
C GLN A 252 5.22 -8.90 -0.57
N ALA A 253 6.45 -8.48 -0.29
CA ALA A 253 6.88 -7.09 -0.43
C ALA A 253 6.78 -6.59 -1.87
N ALA A 254 7.29 -7.34 -2.84
CA ALA A 254 7.20 -6.94 -4.25
C ALA A 254 5.74 -6.83 -4.72
N GLN A 255 4.88 -7.76 -4.30
CA GLN A 255 3.45 -7.74 -4.59
C GLN A 255 2.74 -6.53 -3.97
N GLN A 256 3.13 -6.11 -2.76
CA GLN A 256 2.53 -4.97 -2.06
C GLN A 256 3.12 -3.62 -2.49
N ALA A 257 4.42 -3.57 -2.82
CA ALA A 257 5.08 -2.35 -3.27
C ALA A 257 4.51 -1.87 -4.63
N ARG A 258 4.11 -2.83 -5.47
CA ARG A 258 3.54 -2.59 -6.81
C ARG A 258 4.37 -1.62 -7.65
N PHE A 259 5.70 -1.62 -7.47
CA PHE A 259 6.58 -0.76 -8.25
C PHE A 259 6.38 -1.01 -9.75
N MET A 260 6.68 0.00 -10.55
CA MET A 260 6.73 -0.10 -12.00
C MET A 260 8.09 0.41 -12.48
N GLY A 261 8.58 -0.07 -13.61
CA GLY A 261 9.88 0.40 -14.10
C GLY A 261 10.32 -0.25 -15.39
N ASN A 262 11.41 0.27 -15.96
CA ASN A 262 12.03 -0.27 -17.17
C ASN A 262 13.37 -1.00 -16.91
N ASP A 263 13.82 -1.05 -15.65
CA ASP A 263 15.05 -1.74 -15.25
C ASP A 263 14.72 -2.88 -14.26
N PRO A 264 14.73 -4.15 -14.73
CA PRO A 264 14.50 -5.31 -13.88
C PRO A 264 15.42 -5.39 -12.66
N GLN A 265 16.71 -5.11 -12.81
CA GLN A 265 17.69 -5.25 -11.74
C GLN A 265 17.50 -4.15 -10.68
N MET A 266 17.20 -2.92 -11.11
CA MET A 266 16.88 -1.82 -10.20
C MET A 266 15.58 -2.11 -9.45
N MET A 267 14.55 -2.64 -10.11
CA MET A 267 13.32 -3.08 -9.44
C MET A 267 13.55 -4.21 -8.44
N THR A 268 14.39 -5.20 -8.75
CA THR A 268 14.75 -6.25 -7.77
C THR A 268 15.40 -5.65 -6.53
N ASN A 269 16.34 -4.72 -6.70
CA ASN A 269 17.00 -4.05 -5.57
C ASN A 269 16.03 -3.15 -4.78
N ALA A 270 15.14 -2.43 -5.47
CA ALA A 270 14.13 -1.60 -4.83
C ALA A 270 13.13 -2.45 -4.03
N ASN A 271 12.64 -3.57 -4.58
CA ASN A 271 11.78 -4.52 -3.87
C ASN A 271 12.47 -5.07 -2.62
N PHE A 272 13.77 -5.40 -2.71
CA PHE A 272 14.56 -5.86 -1.57
C PHE A 272 14.65 -4.79 -0.47
N MET A 273 14.97 -3.55 -0.83
CA MET A 273 15.04 -2.44 0.13
C MET A 273 13.66 -2.14 0.75
N TYR A 274 12.58 -2.21 -0.02
CA TYR A 274 11.21 -2.07 0.48
C TYR A 274 10.85 -3.18 1.47
N ALA A 275 11.22 -4.43 1.17
CA ALA A 275 11.01 -5.57 2.05
C ALA A 275 11.77 -5.42 3.38
N ALA A 276 13.02 -4.97 3.35
CA ALA A 276 13.79 -4.68 4.55
C ALA A 276 13.16 -3.53 5.38
N SER A 277 12.68 -2.47 4.72
CA SER A 277 11.95 -1.39 5.40
C SER A 277 10.68 -1.89 6.07
N ALA A 278 9.90 -2.74 5.40
CA ALA A 278 8.71 -3.37 5.97
C ALA A 278 9.05 -4.27 7.16
N LYS A 279 10.14 -5.03 7.05
CA LYS A 279 10.59 -5.93 8.13
C LYS A 279 11.01 -5.15 9.36
N ARG A 280 11.70 -4.02 9.18
CA ARG A 280 12.02 -3.11 10.29
C ARG A 280 10.76 -2.51 10.91
N ALA A 281 9.79 -2.07 10.09
CA ALA A 281 8.50 -1.59 10.59
C ALA A 281 7.74 -2.68 11.36
N GLN A 282 7.83 -3.95 10.96
CA GLN A 282 7.27 -5.06 11.73
C GLN A 282 7.93 -5.20 13.11
N MET A 283 9.25 -5.06 13.19
CA MET A 283 10.01 -5.29 14.43
C MET A 283 9.91 -4.11 15.40
N GLU A 284 10.08 -2.88 14.90
CA GLU A 284 10.12 -1.66 15.73
C GLU A 284 8.73 -0.98 15.82
N GLY A 285 7.83 -1.24 14.88
CA GLY A 285 6.62 -0.47 14.63
C GLY A 285 6.84 0.62 13.58
N ASN A 286 5.76 1.22 13.10
CA ASN A 286 5.80 2.44 12.29
C ASN A 286 5.36 3.64 13.13
N LYS A 287 6.03 4.79 13.01
CA LYS A 287 5.83 5.96 13.90
C LYS A 287 4.72 6.90 13.39
N GLY A 288 3.53 6.38 13.14
CA GLY A 288 2.36 7.20 12.81
C GLY A 288 1.77 7.98 13.98
N PHE A 289 1.13 9.12 13.70
CA PHE A 289 0.37 9.93 14.68
C PHE A 289 -1.01 9.34 15.03
N GLY A 290 -1.14 8.01 15.06
CA GLY A 290 -2.36 7.33 15.50
C GLY A 290 -3.52 7.30 14.50
N TYR A 291 -3.32 7.80 13.27
CA TYR A 291 -4.25 7.62 12.15
C TYR A 291 -3.60 6.68 11.13
N GLY A 292 -4.34 5.69 10.61
CA GLY A 292 -3.82 4.71 9.64
C GLY A 292 -3.44 3.36 10.25
N ASN A 293 -2.68 2.54 9.50
CA ASN A 293 -2.30 1.18 9.90
C ASN A 293 -0.92 1.12 10.58
N ASP A 294 -0.27 2.24 10.85
CA ASP A 294 1.06 2.30 11.48
C ASP A 294 1.14 1.57 12.82
N HIS A 295 0.11 1.74 13.67
CA HIS A 295 0.03 1.05 14.96
C HIS A 295 -0.12 -0.47 14.81
N ASN A 296 -0.48 -0.94 13.61
CA ASN A 296 -0.65 -2.35 13.30
C ASN A 296 0.62 -3.00 12.76
N ALA A 297 1.65 -2.23 12.38
CA ALA A 297 2.85 -2.77 11.73
C ALA A 297 3.47 -3.94 12.50
N LYS A 298 3.44 -3.89 13.85
CA LYS A 298 4.00 -4.94 14.71
C LYS A 298 3.18 -6.23 14.78
N ARG A 299 1.93 -6.23 14.32
CA ARG A 299 1.05 -7.42 14.39
C ARG A 299 1.50 -8.51 13.44
N SER A 300 1.92 -8.14 12.23
CA SER A 300 2.39 -9.08 11.22
C SER A 300 3.20 -8.37 10.14
N TYR A 301 4.02 -9.11 9.38
CA TYR A 301 4.73 -8.55 8.24
C TYR A 301 3.77 -7.97 7.19
N ARG A 302 2.59 -8.59 7.00
CA ARG A 302 1.55 -8.06 6.12
C ARG A 302 0.99 -6.73 6.61
N ASP A 303 0.75 -6.57 7.91
CA ASP A 303 0.32 -5.29 8.46
C ASP A 303 1.39 -4.21 8.28
N ALA A 304 2.68 -4.57 8.44
CA ALA A 304 3.77 -3.67 8.13
C ALA A 304 3.76 -3.24 6.65
N LEU A 305 3.59 -4.18 5.71
CA LEU A 305 3.47 -3.85 4.29
C LEU A 305 2.30 -2.91 3.98
N VAL A 306 1.18 -3.06 4.69
CA VAL A 306 0.01 -2.17 4.56
C VAL A 306 0.32 -0.78 5.11
N SER A 307 0.97 -0.68 6.27
CA SER A 307 1.39 0.61 6.83
C SER A 307 2.37 1.36 5.91
N LEU A 308 3.17 0.64 5.13
CA LEU A 308 4.05 1.27 4.15
C LEU A 308 3.33 1.93 2.97
N ASN A 309 2.07 1.57 2.73
CA ASN A 309 1.30 1.96 1.56
C ASN A 309 0.21 3.00 1.87
N ASP A 310 0.01 3.42 3.12
CA ASP A 310 -1.13 4.26 3.54
C ASP A 310 -0.83 5.77 3.62
N GLY A 311 0.35 6.20 3.15
CA GLY A 311 0.76 7.60 3.15
C GLY A 311 1.44 7.96 4.46
N GLU A 312 2.66 7.44 4.62
CA GLU A 312 3.50 7.59 5.82
C GLU A 312 3.88 9.07 6.08
N HIS A 313 4.67 9.33 7.13
CA HIS A 313 5.10 10.70 7.47
C HIS A 313 6.62 10.91 7.41
N ARG A 314 7.02 12.12 6.97
CA ARG A 314 8.36 12.72 7.17
C ARG A 314 9.55 11.88 6.67
N ASN A 315 10.51 11.60 7.55
CA ASN A 315 11.80 10.96 7.35
C ASN A 315 11.77 9.43 7.56
N GLU A 316 10.59 8.85 7.81
CA GLU A 316 10.44 7.44 8.20
C GLU A 316 11.03 6.47 7.18
N GLY A 317 10.98 6.79 5.89
CA GLY A 317 11.59 5.95 4.84
C GLY A 317 13.11 5.86 4.97
N LEU A 318 13.79 6.97 5.28
CA LEU A 318 15.24 7.00 5.48
C LEU A 318 15.62 6.23 6.76
N ASP A 319 14.81 6.39 7.82
CA ASP A 319 15.00 5.67 9.07
C ASP A 319 14.80 4.16 8.91
N ARG A 320 13.77 3.72 8.18
CA ARG A 320 13.51 2.30 7.95
C ARG A 320 14.55 1.62 7.07
N LEU A 321 15.21 2.37 6.19
CA LEU A 321 16.40 1.93 5.48
C LEU A 321 17.68 1.93 6.34
N GLY A 322 17.58 2.36 7.60
CA GLY A 322 18.66 2.41 8.57
C GLY A 322 19.75 3.41 8.20
N LEU A 323 19.32 4.61 7.81
CA LEU A 323 20.16 5.73 7.44
C LEU A 323 20.22 6.81 8.54
N LYS A 324 19.73 6.52 9.75
CA LYS A 324 19.84 7.42 10.91
C LYS A 324 21.30 7.86 11.10
N GLY A 325 21.49 9.17 11.30
CA GLY A 325 22.82 9.78 11.42
C GLY A 325 23.56 10.02 10.09
N LEU A 326 23.00 9.62 8.95
CA LEU A 326 23.57 9.86 7.62
C LEU A 326 22.82 10.92 6.82
N TYR A 327 21.78 11.51 7.40
CA TYR A 327 21.07 12.65 6.85
C TYR A 327 20.75 13.65 7.97
N ARG A 328 20.41 14.87 7.57
CA ARG A 328 19.97 15.94 8.47
C ARG A 328 18.76 16.65 7.90
N GLN A 329 18.05 17.37 8.76
CA GLN A 329 17.02 18.30 8.31
C GLN A 329 17.66 19.38 7.41
N SER A 330 16.91 19.81 6.40
CA SER A 330 17.32 20.70 5.32
C SER A 330 16.11 21.55 4.89
N SER A 331 16.21 22.22 3.73
CA SER A 331 15.14 23.00 3.12
C SER A 331 15.03 22.71 1.62
N SER A 332 13.87 23.00 1.01
CA SER A 332 13.74 22.87 -0.44
C SER A 332 14.75 23.73 -1.21
N ASP A 333 15.17 24.87 -0.66
CA ASP A 333 16.18 25.74 -1.28
C ASP A 333 17.57 25.09 -1.32
N GLU A 334 17.96 24.37 -0.27
CA GLU A 334 19.21 23.62 -0.27
C GLU A 334 19.16 22.46 -1.27
N LEU A 335 18.06 21.71 -1.29
CA LEU A 335 17.85 20.64 -2.26
C LEU A 335 17.83 21.19 -3.69
N ALA A 336 17.19 22.33 -3.93
CA ALA A 336 17.15 23.03 -5.22
C ALA A 336 18.51 23.54 -5.70
N ARG A 337 19.50 23.66 -4.80
CA ARG A 337 20.90 23.98 -5.14
C ARG A 337 21.75 22.74 -5.46
N GLY A 338 21.16 21.55 -5.37
CA GLY A 338 21.79 20.30 -5.79
C GLY A 338 22.11 19.34 -4.65
N ALA A 339 21.79 19.69 -3.40
CA ALA A 339 21.88 18.73 -2.30
C ALA A 339 20.96 17.53 -2.58
N LEU A 340 21.48 16.32 -2.35
CA LEU A 340 20.73 15.08 -2.52
C LEU A 340 19.90 14.81 -1.27
N GLY A 341 18.62 14.51 -1.46
CA GLY A 341 17.74 14.30 -0.33
C GLY A 341 16.31 13.96 -0.70
N VAL A 342 15.42 14.14 0.26
CA VAL A 342 13.98 13.98 0.10
C VAL A 342 13.28 15.25 0.57
N VAL A 343 12.20 15.62 -0.11
CA VAL A 343 11.30 16.69 0.29
C VAL A 343 9.90 16.12 0.48
N ASN A 344 9.25 16.52 1.55
CA ASN A 344 7.90 16.13 1.89
C ASN A 344 6.97 17.33 1.75
N TYR A 345 5.90 17.16 0.98
CA TYR A 345 4.73 18.03 0.94
C TYR A 345 3.56 17.29 1.61
N ASP A 346 2.49 18.00 1.98
CA ASP A 346 1.32 17.52 2.74
C ASP A 346 1.03 16.01 2.67
N HIS A 347 0.94 15.44 1.46
CA HIS A 347 0.64 14.02 1.24
C HIS A 347 1.61 13.31 0.29
N HIS A 348 2.79 13.88 0.01
CA HIS A 348 3.72 13.29 -0.94
C HIS A 348 5.19 13.57 -0.63
N SER A 349 5.99 12.52 -0.70
CA SER A 349 7.44 12.58 -0.57
C SER A 349 8.10 12.33 -1.91
N MET A 350 9.11 13.14 -2.23
CA MET A 350 9.87 13.03 -3.47
C MET A 350 11.36 13.05 -3.19
N ALA A 351 12.11 12.25 -3.93
CA ALA A 351 13.55 12.39 -3.98
C ALA A 351 13.89 13.68 -4.76
N VAL A 352 14.87 14.44 -4.27
CA VAL A 352 15.47 15.55 -5.00
C VAL A 352 16.86 15.15 -5.45
N ILE A 353 17.06 15.05 -6.76
CA ILE A 353 18.28 14.53 -7.37
C ILE A 353 18.80 15.60 -8.34
N GLY A 354 20.00 16.13 -8.09
CA GLY A 354 20.59 17.19 -8.91
C GLY A 354 19.72 18.46 -8.97
N GLY A 355 19.03 18.79 -7.88
CA GLY A 355 18.14 19.95 -7.81
C GLY A 355 16.77 19.78 -8.49
N ARG A 356 16.39 18.55 -8.85
CA ARG A 356 15.13 18.24 -9.54
C ARG A 356 14.33 17.19 -8.78
N LEU A 357 13.01 17.38 -8.74
CA LEU A 357 12.06 16.42 -8.16
C LEU A 357 12.00 15.14 -9.00
N GLU A 358 11.95 13.99 -8.34
CA GLU A 358 11.55 12.73 -8.96
C GLU A 358 10.02 12.63 -8.95
N LEU A 359 9.42 12.53 -10.13
CA LEU A 359 7.96 12.57 -10.32
C LEU A 359 7.51 11.32 -11.08
N TRP A 360 7.10 10.29 -10.33
CA TRP A 360 6.49 9.06 -10.83
C TRP A 360 7.21 8.45 -12.06
N GLY A 361 8.53 8.33 -11.98
CA GLY A 361 9.34 7.77 -13.06
C GLY A 361 9.97 8.80 -14.01
N GLY A 362 9.62 10.08 -13.85
CA GLY A 362 10.11 11.18 -14.66
C GLY A 362 10.91 12.20 -13.85
N ARG A 363 11.52 13.14 -14.58
CA ARG A 363 12.32 14.23 -13.99
C ARG A 363 11.51 15.52 -13.98
N GLY A 364 11.26 16.04 -12.79
CA GLY A 364 10.48 17.24 -12.56
C GLY A 364 11.30 18.53 -12.60
N GLY A 365 10.60 19.60 -12.20
CA GLY A 365 11.20 20.91 -11.93
C GLY A 365 11.97 20.95 -10.62
N ARG A 366 12.33 22.17 -10.22
CA ARG A 366 12.97 22.44 -8.92
C ARG A 366 11.96 22.20 -7.79
N PRO A 367 12.39 21.71 -6.62
CA PRO A 367 11.48 21.60 -5.48
C PRO A 367 10.97 23.01 -5.09
N GLY A 368 9.66 23.13 -4.94
CA GLY A 368 9.03 24.33 -4.39
C GLY A 368 9.15 24.37 -2.87
N ARG A 369 8.90 25.54 -2.27
CA ARG A 369 8.93 25.72 -0.81
C ARG A 369 7.95 24.76 -0.13
N GLU A 370 8.43 24.05 0.89
CA GLU A 370 7.65 23.19 1.77
C GLU A 370 6.70 24.03 2.64
N ASN A 371 5.38 23.77 2.58
CA ASN A 371 4.39 24.42 3.45
C ASN A 371 3.01 23.71 3.47
N PRO A 372 2.66 23.00 4.56
CA PRO A 372 3.56 22.46 5.56
C PRO A 372 4.40 21.32 4.93
N GLY A 373 5.59 21.07 5.47
CA GLY A 373 6.46 20.04 4.92
C GLY A 373 7.87 20.11 5.50
N GLU A 374 8.64 19.05 5.27
CA GLU A 374 9.99 18.89 5.79
C GLU A 374 10.91 18.41 4.67
N ALA A 375 12.11 18.97 4.62
CA ALA A 375 13.16 18.53 3.72
C ALA A 375 14.32 17.92 4.51
N TYR A 376 14.95 16.92 3.92
CA TYR A 376 16.08 16.21 4.50
C TYR A 376 17.15 16.03 3.44
N ALA A 377 18.40 16.33 3.78
CA ALA A 377 19.55 16.14 2.90
C ALA A 377 20.54 15.16 3.54
N PHE A 378 21.21 14.36 2.71
CA PHE A 378 22.32 13.53 3.19
C PHE A 378 23.49 14.42 3.65
N VAL A 379 24.14 14.02 4.76
CA VAL A 379 25.37 14.69 5.24
C VAL A 379 26.59 14.42 4.36
#